data_AF-A0A4U9UVT9-F1
#
_entry.id   AF-A0A4U9UVT9-F1
#
_cell.length_a   1.000
_cell.length_b   1.000
_cell.length_c   1.000
_cell.angle_alpha   90.00
_cell.angle_beta   90.00
_cell.angle_gamma   90.00
#
_symmetry.space_group_name_H-M   'P 1'
#
loop_
_entity.id
_entity.type
_entity.pdbx_description
1 polymer ?
#
loop_
_entity_poly.entity_id
_entity_poly.type
_entity_poly.pdbx_seq_one_letter_code
_entity_poly.pdbx_strand_id
1 'polypeptide(L)'
;MQARWSLYWTKDNDANSQERFLITDNATSPYFIGRSVKAEQRVYFIIEQGGQTFLTAERTLPVGGLNNFRDFGGYVGAGGKQVKWGMLYRSNHLHHLSPQAVAYIESLQIQTIIDYRSANEIAKSPNDAVGEKRTYHLDAAAQTAELAAQFSAEPSDEDRMLIESVMRDIPAELINGQGAQVLEQYRHFVTSDKSKTAFKAMIEVLLDKDNSPHIQHCRGGKDRTGYGALFGFIHAGGFRG
;
A
#
# COMPACT_ATOMS: atom_id res chain seq x y z
N MET A 1 -3.27 14.30 37.43
CA MET A 1 -2.63 15.22 36.46
C MET A 1 -2.69 14.56 35.10
N GLN A 2 -3.09 15.28 34.05
CA GLN A 2 -2.94 14.75 32.68
C GLN A 2 -1.45 14.58 32.39
N ALA A 3 -1.07 13.43 31.83
CA ALA A 3 0.31 13.20 31.44
C ALA A 3 0.68 14.18 30.32
N ARG A 4 1.73 14.96 30.55
CA ARG A 4 2.29 15.90 29.57
C ARG A 4 3.30 15.16 28.71
N TRP A 5 3.30 15.47 27.44
CA TRP A 5 4.19 14.87 26.46
C TRP A 5 4.76 15.96 25.54
N SER A 6 5.96 15.72 25.04
CA SER A 6 6.59 16.54 24.03
C SER A 6 6.30 15.96 22.66
N LEU A 7 6.08 16.83 21.67
CA LEU A 7 5.75 16.50 20.31
C LEU A 7 6.73 17.23 19.39
N TYR A 8 7.36 16.47 18.50
CA TYR A 8 8.25 16.97 17.47
C TYR A 8 7.79 16.47 16.10
N TRP A 9 8.24 17.12 15.03
CA TRP A 9 8.18 16.55 13.69
C TRP A 9 9.59 16.35 13.13
N THR A 10 9.73 15.40 12.21
CA THR A 10 10.96 15.08 11.48
C THR A 10 10.62 14.56 10.09
N LYS A 11 11.60 14.55 9.19
CA LYS A 11 11.53 13.86 7.89
C LYS A 11 12.06 12.43 7.97
N ASP A 12 12.77 12.08 9.03
CA ASP A 12 13.37 10.77 9.20
C ASP A 12 12.35 9.76 9.73
N ASN A 13 12.36 8.54 9.21
CA ASN A 13 11.56 7.44 9.76
C ASN A 13 12.21 6.80 11.00
N ASP A 14 12.82 7.61 11.87
CA ASP A 14 13.52 7.20 13.08
C ASP A 14 13.03 8.02 14.30
N ALA A 15 12.59 7.31 15.34
CA ALA A 15 12.19 7.90 16.62
C ALA A 15 13.32 8.68 17.30
N ASN A 16 14.58 8.31 17.02
CA ASN A 16 15.78 8.91 17.61
C ASN A 16 16.45 9.96 16.72
N SER A 17 15.77 10.39 15.64
CA SER A 17 16.31 11.40 14.73
C SER A 17 16.77 12.65 15.48
N GLN A 18 17.97 13.11 15.15
CA GLN A 18 18.50 14.37 15.64
C GLN A 18 17.97 15.57 14.82
N GLU A 19 17.56 15.33 13.58
CA GLU A 19 16.89 16.31 12.72
C GLU A 19 15.40 16.37 13.04
N ARG A 20 15.09 16.90 14.23
CA ARG A 20 13.73 17.02 14.75
C ARG A 20 13.41 18.44 15.21
N PHE A 21 12.15 18.81 15.07
CA PHE A 21 11.69 20.17 15.32
C PHE A 21 10.54 20.15 16.32
N LEU A 22 10.70 20.85 17.45
CA LEU A 22 9.70 20.90 18.50
C LEU A 22 8.41 21.57 18.00
N ILE A 23 7.28 20.88 18.18
CA ILE A 23 5.94 21.44 18.01
C ILE A 23 5.45 22.00 19.35
N THR A 24 5.56 21.20 20.41
CA THR A 24 5.20 21.59 21.78
C THR A 24 5.84 20.64 22.79
N ASP A 25 6.17 21.11 23.98
CA ASP A 25 6.73 20.35 25.10
C ASP A 25 5.70 20.07 26.22
N ASN A 26 4.45 20.46 25.99
CA ASN A 26 3.40 20.47 27.01
C ASN A 26 2.04 20.06 26.43
N ALA A 27 2.03 19.12 25.49
CA ALA A 27 0.80 18.64 24.90
C ALA A 27 -0.03 17.83 25.90
N THR A 28 -1.35 17.95 25.77
CA THR A 28 -2.35 17.15 26.46
C THR A 28 -3.27 16.52 25.42
N SER A 29 -3.83 15.35 25.72
CA SER A 29 -4.74 14.66 24.79
C SER A 29 -6.19 15.17 24.97
N PRO A 30 -6.92 15.50 23.89
CA PRO A 30 -6.46 15.53 22.49
C PRO A 30 -5.65 16.80 22.16
N TYR A 31 -4.63 16.66 21.30
CA TYR A 31 -3.87 17.79 20.75
C TYR A 31 -4.12 17.88 19.25
N PHE A 32 -4.42 19.08 18.75
CA PHE A 32 -4.69 19.32 17.34
C PHE A 32 -3.58 20.21 16.75
N ILE A 33 -2.95 19.73 15.68
CA ILE A 33 -1.92 20.48 14.97
C ILE A 33 -2.63 21.45 14.00
N GLY A 34 -2.65 22.74 14.34
CA GLY A 34 -3.41 23.77 13.60
C GLY A 34 -2.80 24.20 12.26
N ARG A 35 -1.57 23.79 11.93
CA ARG A 35 -0.98 24.01 10.60
C ARG A 35 -1.04 22.72 9.81
N SER A 36 -1.68 22.75 8.64
CA SER A 36 -1.42 21.77 7.60
C SER A 36 0.07 21.80 7.32
N VAL A 37 0.78 20.77 7.75
CA VAL A 37 2.14 20.54 7.27
C VAL A 37 1.94 20.32 5.78
N LYS A 38 2.29 21.31 4.94
CA LYS A 38 2.30 21.19 3.49
C LYS A 38 3.34 20.13 3.17
N ALA A 39 2.91 18.88 3.22
CA ALA A 39 3.75 17.73 3.05
C ALA A 39 4.01 17.56 1.55
N GLU A 40 4.87 18.42 1.01
CA GLU A 40 5.54 18.19 -0.27
C GLU A 40 6.44 16.94 -0.18
N GLN A 41 6.73 16.49 1.04
CA GLN A 41 7.50 15.31 1.39
C GLN A 41 6.87 14.60 2.59
N ARG A 42 7.27 13.35 2.82
CA ARG A 42 6.83 12.55 3.98
C ARG A 42 7.28 13.18 5.30
N VAL A 43 6.37 13.24 6.28
CA VAL A 43 6.63 13.77 7.62
C VAL A 43 6.21 12.75 8.66
N TYR A 44 7.03 12.63 9.70
CA TYR A 44 6.80 11.83 10.89
C TYR A 44 6.74 12.71 12.13
N PHE A 45 6.07 12.22 13.16
CA PHE A 45 5.91 12.85 14.46
C PHE A 45 6.56 12.00 15.53
N ILE A 46 7.39 12.64 16.36
CA ILE A 46 8.02 12.01 17.51
C ILE A 46 7.26 12.47 18.76
N ILE A 47 6.79 11.52 19.55
CA ILE A 47 6.12 11.75 20.84
C ILE A 47 7.05 11.27 21.95
N GLU A 48 7.40 12.15 22.88
CA GLU A 48 8.18 11.82 24.06
C GLU A 48 7.32 11.94 25.32
N GLN A 49 7.23 10.85 26.09
CA GLN A 49 6.44 10.81 27.32
C GLN A 49 7.09 9.86 28.33
N GLY A 50 7.39 10.35 29.53
CA GLY A 50 7.87 9.51 30.64
C GLY A 50 9.17 8.76 30.31
N GLY A 51 10.07 9.36 29.51
CA GLY A 51 11.32 8.74 29.06
C GLY A 51 11.17 7.74 27.90
N GLN A 52 9.96 7.57 27.36
CA GLN A 52 9.71 6.77 26.16
C GLN A 52 9.53 7.67 24.94
N THR A 53 10.01 7.20 23.79
CA THR A 53 9.93 7.90 22.50
C THR A 53 9.20 7.04 21.48
N PHE A 54 8.21 7.62 20.82
CA PHE A 54 7.37 6.95 19.83
C PHE A 54 7.42 7.70 18.51
N LEU A 55 7.46 6.97 17.41
CA LEU A 55 7.32 7.53 16.06
C LEU A 55 5.94 7.21 15.51
N THR A 56 5.23 8.21 15.00
CA THR A 56 3.93 8.06 14.36
C THR A 56 3.81 8.95 13.12
N ALA A 57 2.89 8.63 12.23
CA ALA A 57 2.60 9.45 11.06
C ALA A 57 1.19 9.16 10.53
N GLU A 58 0.71 10.04 9.66
CA GLU A 58 -0.48 9.76 8.87
C GLU A 58 -0.23 8.58 7.93
N ARG A 59 -1.14 7.60 7.89
CA ARG A 59 -0.97 6.45 6.99
C ARG A 59 -1.36 6.76 5.56
N THR A 60 -2.32 7.64 5.35
CA THR A 60 -2.75 8.03 4.01
C THR A 60 -1.86 9.16 3.53
N LEU A 61 -1.17 8.94 2.42
CA LEU A 61 -0.24 9.93 1.88
C LEU A 61 -0.99 10.82 0.88
N PRO A 62 -0.73 12.13 0.86
CA PRO A 62 -1.46 13.10 0.05
C PRO A 62 -1.02 13.10 -1.42
N VAL A 63 -1.06 11.93 -2.07
CA VAL A 63 -0.68 11.78 -3.48
C VAL A 63 -1.91 11.92 -4.36
N GLY A 64 -2.02 13.06 -5.03
CA GLY A 64 -3.14 13.36 -5.93
C GLY A 64 -3.27 12.34 -7.06
N GLY A 65 -4.50 11.98 -7.42
CA GLY A 65 -4.78 11.01 -8.48
C GLY A 65 -4.62 9.54 -8.07
N LEU A 66 -4.00 9.26 -6.91
CA LEU A 66 -3.91 7.91 -6.36
C LEU A 66 -4.95 7.66 -5.28
N ASN A 67 -5.50 6.45 -5.31
CA ASN A 67 -6.42 5.93 -4.31
C ASN A 67 -5.70 4.84 -3.52
N ASN A 68 -5.97 4.76 -2.21
CA ASN A 68 -5.34 3.77 -1.36
C ASN A 68 -3.80 3.86 -1.28
N PHE A 69 -3.20 5.01 -1.59
CA PHE A 69 -1.77 5.24 -1.38
C PHE A 69 -1.47 5.43 0.12
N ARG A 70 -0.89 4.41 0.75
CA ARG A 70 -0.73 4.36 2.21
C ARG A 70 0.60 3.75 2.64
N ASP A 71 1.17 4.29 3.70
CA ASP A 71 2.25 3.67 4.47
C ASP A 71 1.65 2.62 5.42
N PHE A 72 2.27 1.45 5.45
CA PHE A 72 1.85 0.32 6.29
C PHE A 72 2.49 0.33 7.68
N GLY A 73 3.31 1.34 7.99
CA GLY A 73 3.95 1.52 9.28
C GLY A 73 2.99 1.66 10.47
N GLY A 74 3.53 1.40 11.66
CA GLY A 74 2.86 1.59 12.94
C GLY A 74 1.76 0.57 13.26
N TYR A 75 1.46 -0.39 12.38
CA TYR A 75 0.60 -1.51 12.79
C TYR A 75 1.37 -2.44 13.73
N VAL A 76 0.67 -2.96 14.75
CA VAL A 76 1.24 -3.90 15.72
C VAL A 76 1.17 -5.32 15.19
N GLY A 77 2.29 -5.80 14.67
CA GLY A 77 2.47 -7.16 14.16
C GLY A 77 2.55 -8.23 15.25
N ALA A 78 2.92 -9.44 14.83
CA ALA A 78 3.08 -10.58 15.73
C ALA A 78 4.14 -10.28 16.81
N GLY A 79 3.87 -10.73 18.04
CA GLY A 79 4.76 -10.50 19.18
C GLY A 79 4.81 -9.05 19.68
N GLY A 80 3.84 -8.21 19.31
CA GLY A 80 3.76 -6.81 19.78
C GLY A 80 4.72 -5.84 19.10
N LYS A 81 5.50 -6.31 18.11
CA LYS A 81 6.42 -5.46 17.33
C LYS A 81 5.64 -4.58 16.36
N GLN A 82 6.08 -3.35 16.18
CA GLN A 82 5.48 -2.44 15.20
C GLN A 82 6.16 -2.58 13.84
N VAL A 83 5.36 -2.53 12.77
CA VAL A 83 5.87 -2.39 11.41
C VAL A 83 6.61 -1.05 11.30
N LYS A 84 7.86 -1.07 10.84
CA LYS A 84 8.66 0.13 10.67
C LYS A 84 8.02 1.05 9.62
N TRP A 85 7.92 2.33 9.98
CA TRP A 85 7.39 3.38 9.11
C TRP A 85 8.26 3.59 7.87
N GLY A 86 7.62 3.93 6.75
CA GLY A 86 8.31 4.25 5.49
C GLY A 86 9.03 3.08 4.83
N MET A 87 8.67 1.83 5.15
CA MET A 87 9.30 0.63 4.58
C MET A 87 8.42 -0.08 3.56
N LEU A 88 7.10 -0.12 3.80
CA LEU A 88 6.11 -0.77 2.94
C LEU A 88 4.98 0.21 2.66
N TYR A 89 4.75 0.47 1.38
CA TYR A 89 3.64 1.25 0.89
C TYR A 89 2.69 0.36 0.09
N ARG A 90 1.40 0.71 0.10
CA ARG A 90 0.40 0.12 -0.79
C ARG A 90 -0.28 1.18 -1.63
N SER A 91 -0.74 0.81 -2.81
CA SER A 91 -1.39 1.73 -3.76
C SER A 91 -2.41 1.02 -4.67
N ASN A 92 -3.27 1.78 -5.34
CA ASN A 92 -3.81 1.41 -6.65
C ASN A 92 -2.70 1.46 -7.73
N HIS A 93 -3.05 1.15 -8.98
CA HIS A 93 -2.10 1.23 -10.11
C HIS A 93 -1.44 2.61 -10.23
N LEU A 94 -0.20 2.62 -10.71
CA LEU A 94 0.63 3.82 -10.82
C LEU A 94 0.62 4.35 -12.26
N HIS A 95 -0.56 4.43 -12.86
CA HIS A 95 -0.74 4.86 -14.26
C HIS A 95 -1.35 6.27 -14.31
N HIS A 96 -0.85 7.11 -15.21
CA HIS A 96 -1.26 8.51 -15.39
C HIS A 96 -1.10 9.37 -14.13
N LEU A 97 0.05 9.24 -13.47
CA LEU A 97 0.44 10.08 -12.35
C LEU A 97 0.65 11.52 -12.80
N SER A 98 0.21 12.47 -11.97
CA SER A 98 0.60 13.87 -12.17
C SER A 98 2.08 14.07 -11.84
N PRO A 99 2.74 15.10 -12.39
CA PRO A 99 4.13 15.41 -12.05
C PRO A 99 4.36 15.61 -10.54
N GLN A 100 3.37 16.16 -9.83
CA GLN A 100 3.42 16.33 -8.38
C GLN A 100 3.34 14.99 -7.65
N ALA A 101 2.56 14.04 -8.16
CA ALA A 101 2.48 12.70 -7.60
C ALA A 101 3.80 11.94 -7.79
N VAL A 102 4.39 12.02 -8.99
CA VAL A 102 5.71 11.44 -9.28
C VAL A 102 6.77 12.01 -8.33
N ALA A 103 6.88 13.34 -8.25
CA ALA A 103 7.85 14.00 -7.37
C ALA A 103 7.68 13.63 -5.89
N TYR A 104 6.43 13.48 -5.43
CA TYR A 104 6.16 13.05 -4.06
C TYR A 104 6.61 11.60 -3.84
N ILE A 105 6.31 10.67 -4.75
CA ILE A 105 6.72 9.26 -4.63
C ILE A 105 8.24 9.11 -4.74
N GLU A 106 8.89 9.86 -5.63
CA GLU A 106 10.35 9.92 -5.73
C GLU A 106 10.99 10.35 -4.40
N SER A 107 10.36 11.29 -3.68
CA SER A 107 10.83 11.71 -2.35
C SER A 107 10.78 10.61 -1.29
N LEU A 108 10.00 9.54 -1.51
CA LEU A 108 9.96 8.37 -0.63
C LEU A 108 11.13 7.40 -0.88
N GLN A 109 11.93 7.62 -1.93
CA GLN A 109 13.11 6.83 -2.27
C GLN A 109 12.81 5.33 -2.41
N ILE A 110 11.67 5.03 -3.05
CA ILE A 110 11.22 3.66 -3.30
C ILE A 110 12.30 2.90 -4.05
N GLN A 111 12.72 1.74 -3.53
CA GLN A 111 13.66 0.86 -4.20
C GLN A 111 12.94 -0.04 -5.18
N THR A 112 11.78 -0.59 -4.79
CA THR A 112 11.09 -1.58 -5.62
C THR A 112 9.58 -1.41 -5.69
N ILE A 113 9.01 -1.86 -6.80
CA ILE A 113 7.56 -1.99 -7.00
C ILE A 113 7.23 -3.47 -7.16
N ILE A 114 6.21 -3.93 -6.44
CA ILE A 114 5.59 -5.25 -6.60
C ILE A 114 4.22 -5.04 -7.23
N ASP A 115 4.09 -5.41 -8.51
CA ASP A 115 2.89 -5.25 -9.30
C ASP A 115 2.19 -6.60 -9.47
N TYR A 116 1.02 -6.75 -8.84
CA TYR A 116 0.23 -7.99 -8.89
C TYR A 116 -0.72 -8.10 -10.09
N ARG A 117 -0.62 -7.19 -11.06
CA ARG A 117 -1.50 -7.17 -12.24
C ARG A 117 -1.12 -8.23 -13.26
N SER A 118 -2.10 -8.65 -14.04
CA SER A 118 -1.86 -9.49 -15.22
C SER A 118 -1.10 -8.72 -16.29
N ALA A 119 -0.43 -9.43 -17.20
CA ALA A 119 0.25 -8.80 -18.33
C ALA A 119 -0.70 -7.93 -19.19
N ASN A 120 -1.97 -8.33 -19.31
CA ASN A 120 -3.01 -7.58 -20.01
C ASN A 120 -3.38 -6.28 -19.27
N GLU A 121 -3.57 -6.35 -17.96
CA GLU A 121 -3.81 -5.16 -17.13
C GLU A 121 -2.62 -4.17 -17.17
N ILE A 122 -1.38 -4.68 -17.23
CA ILE A 122 -0.17 -3.85 -17.35
C ILE A 122 -0.10 -3.21 -18.73
N ALA A 123 -0.35 -3.96 -19.80
CA ALA A 123 -0.32 -3.44 -21.17
C ALA A 123 -1.36 -2.32 -21.38
N LYS A 124 -2.57 -2.46 -20.81
CA LYS A 124 -3.62 -1.44 -20.88
C LYS A 124 -3.36 -0.21 -20.01
N SER A 125 -2.55 -0.33 -18.96
CA SER A 125 -2.30 0.75 -18.01
C SER A 125 -0.88 0.64 -17.43
N PRO A 126 0.18 0.91 -18.21
CA PRO A 126 1.56 0.76 -17.76
C PRO A 126 1.86 1.68 -16.58
N ASN A 127 2.72 1.24 -15.66
CA ASN A 127 3.18 2.12 -14.57
C ASN A 127 4.03 3.26 -15.14
N ASP A 128 3.81 4.46 -14.61
CA ASP A 128 4.76 5.56 -14.72
C ASP A 128 5.96 5.28 -13.82
N ALA A 129 7.14 5.70 -14.28
CA ALA A 129 8.36 5.62 -13.47
C ALA A 129 8.29 6.63 -12.31
N VAL A 130 8.66 6.18 -11.11
CA VAL A 130 8.61 6.97 -9.87
C VAL A 130 9.94 6.95 -9.11
N GLY A 131 11.03 6.70 -9.85
CA GLY A 131 12.38 6.62 -9.31
C GLY A 131 12.73 5.25 -8.69
N GLU A 132 11.91 4.23 -8.90
CA GLU A 132 12.19 2.87 -8.45
C GLU A 132 13.39 2.27 -9.18
N LYS A 133 14.16 1.42 -8.49
CA LYS A 133 15.26 0.67 -9.12
C LYS A 133 14.79 -0.56 -9.86
N ARG A 134 13.70 -1.19 -9.39
CA ARG A 134 13.21 -2.45 -9.95
C ARG A 134 11.72 -2.63 -9.76
N THR A 135 11.07 -3.14 -10.80
CA THR A 135 9.68 -3.58 -10.75
C THR A 135 9.59 -5.09 -10.91
N TYR A 136 8.87 -5.74 -10.00
CA TYR A 136 8.57 -7.17 -9.99
C TYR A 136 7.11 -7.38 -10.40
N HIS A 137 6.90 -8.01 -11.55
CA HIS A 137 5.56 -8.38 -12.03
C HIS A 137 5.19 -9.75 -11.50
N LEU A 138 4.36 -9.79 -10.45
CA LEU A 138 3.99 -11.01 -9.72
C LEU A 138 2.48 -11.24 -9.84
N ASP A 139 2.04 -11.72 -11.01
CA ASP A 139 0.62 -11.92 -11.31
C ASP A 139 -0.05 -12.91 -10.34
N ALA A 140 -0.81 -12.38 -9.38
CA ALA A 140 -1.63 -13.14 -8.46
C ALA A 140 -3.02 -13.31 -9.09
N ALA A 141 -3.35 -14.55 -9.47
CA ALA A 141 -4.54 -14.89 -10.25
C ALA A 141 -5.82 -14.25 -9.69
N ALA A 142 -6.44 -13.37 -10.46
CA ALA A 142 -7.61 -12.63 -10.03
C ALA A 142 -8.63 -12.48 -11.16
N GLN A 143 -9.01 -13.58 -11.82
CA GLN A 143 -9.91 -13.57 -12.99
C GLN A 143 -11.16 -12.70 -12.77
N THR A 144 -11.80 -12.79 -11.59
CA THR A 144 -12.95 -11.96 -11.24
C THR A 144 -12.61 -10.47 -11.03
N ALA A 145 -11.42 -10.13 -10.50
CA ALA A 145 -11.01 -8.73 -10.40
C ALA A 145 -10.52 -8.15 -11.73
N GLU A 146 -9.94 -8.97 -12.61
CA GLU A 146 -9.63 -8.60 -14.00
C GLU A 146 -10.93 -8.33 -14.77
N LEU A 147 -11.94 -9.18 -14.56
CA LEU A 147 -13.26 -9.01 -15.16
C LEU A 147 -13.99 -7.78 -14.59
N ALA A 148 -14.04 -7.62 -13.26
CA ALA A 148 -14.54 -6.40 -12.60
C ALA A 148 -13.79 -5.15 -13.06
N ALA A 149 -12.50 -5.26 -13.31
CA ALA A 149 -11.68 -4.17 -13.81
C ALA A 149 -12.08 -3.75 -15.23
N GLN A 150 -12.30 -4.72 -16.12
CA GLN A 150 -12.84 -4.49 -17.45
C GLN A 150 -14.23 -3.83 -17.39
N PHE A 151 -15.11 -4.26 -16.47
CA PHE A 151 -16.42 -3.64 -16.27
C PHE A 151 -16.38 -2.21 -15.68
N SER A 152 -15.28 -1.80 -15.01
CA SER A 152 -15.19 -0.50 -14.30
C SER A 152 -14.35 0.55 -15.03
N ALA A 153 -13.69 0.22 -16.14
CA ALA A 153 -13.10 1.22 -17.04
C ALA A 153 -14.22 1.86 -17.87
N GLU A 154 -14.09 3.13 -18.28
CA GLU A 154 -14.89 3.70 -19.37
C GLU A 154 -14.75 2.75 -20.58
N PRO A 155 -15.79 1.98 -20.93
CA PRO A 155 -15.61 0.83 -21.78
C PRO A 155 -15.41 1.31 -23.21
N SER A 156 -14.28 0.94 -23.82
CA SER A 156 -14.13 1.03 -25.27
C SER A 156 -15.17 0.10 -25.94
N ASP A 157 -15.52 0.34 -27.20
CA ASP A 157 -16.54 -0.46 -27.90
C ASP A 157 -16.17 -1.96 -27.96
N GLU A 158 -14.87 -2.28 -27.99
CA GLU A 158 -14.38 -3.66 -27.92
C GLU A 158 -14.56 -4.29 -26.53
N ASP A 159 -14.33 -3.52 -25.46
CA ASP A 159 -14.56 -3.99 -24.10
C ASP A 159 -16.06 -4.25 -23.86
N ARG A 160 -16.98 -3.46 -24.46
CA ARG A 160 -18.43 -3.72 -24.39
C ARG A 160 -18.85 -5.07 -24.96
N MET A 161 -18.28 -5.48 -26.10
CA MET A 161 -18.62 -6.78 -26.71
C MET A 161 -18.11 -7.95 -25.86
N LEU A 162 -16.93 -7.81 -25.27
CA LEU A 162 -16.38 -8.80 -24.34
C LEU A 162 -17.23 -8.87 -23.05
N ILE A 163 -17.61 -7.71 -22.52
CA ILE A 163 -18.52 -7.54 -21.38
C ILE A 163 -19.86 -8.26 -21.64
N GLU A 164 -20.48 -8.02 -22.80
CA GLU A 164 -21.74 -8.67 -23.17
C GLU A 164 -21.61 -10.18 -23.41
N SER A 165 -20.46 -10.66 -23.88
CA SER A 165 -20.21 -12.10 -24.04
C SER A 165 -20.03 -12.79 -22.69
N VAL A 166 -19.28 -12.17 -21.76
CA VAL A 166 -19.01 -12.77 -20.45
C VAL A 166 -20.24 -12.67 -19.54
N MET A 167 -21.01 -11.58 -19.59
CA MET A 167 -22.28 -11.48 -18.85
C MET A 167 -23.34 -12.46 -19.35
N ARG A 168 -23.26 -12.92 -20.61
CA ARG A 168 -24.13 -14.00 -21.14
C ARG A 168 -23.77 -15.37 -20.58
N ASP A 169 -22.49 -15.61 -20.34
CA ASP A 169 -21.97 -16.92 -19.89
C ASP A 169 -21.83 -17.04 -18.36
N ILE A 170 -22.04 -15.95 -17.60
CA ILE A 170 -22.11 -15.98 -16.14
C ILE A 170 -23.57 -16.21 -15.71
N PRO A 171 -23.89 -17.35 -15.07
CA PRO A 171 -25.21 -17.57 -14.47
C PRO A 171 -25.66 -16.38 -13.62
N ALA A 172 -26.89 -15.90 -13.84
CA ALA A 172 -27.44 -14.74 -13.11
C ALA A 172 -27.39 -14.89 -11.58
N GLU A 173 -27.39 -16.14 -11.09
CA GLU A 173 -27.23 -16.53 -9.69
C GLU A 173 -25.88 -16.08 -9.08
N LEU A 174 -24.85 -15.92 -9.91
CA LEU A 174 -23.52 -15.46 -9.49
C LEU A 174 -23.40 -13.93 -9.41
N ILE A 175 -24.38 -13.19 -9.96
CA ILE A 175 -24.51 -11.72 -9.88
C ILE A 175 -25.67 -11.37 -8.93
N ASN A 176 -25.81 -12.10 -7.82
CA ASN A 176 -26.93 -11.95 -6.89
C ASN A 176 -26.68 -10.92 -5.76
N GLY A 177 -25.56 -10.22 -5.77
CA GLY A 177 -25.20 -9.23 -4.74
C GLY A 177 -24.79 -9.82 -3.38
N GLN A 178 -24.71 -11.15 -3.22
CA GLN A 178 -24.37 -11.80 -1.95
C GLN A 178 -22.85 -11.98 -1.71
N GLY A 179 -22.01 -11.55 -2.66
CA GLY A 179 -20.54 -11.55 -2.50
C GLY A 179 -19.86 -12.92 -2.59
N ALA A 180 -20.58 -13.99 -2.96
CA ALA A 180 -20.04 -15.35 -3.06
C ALA A 180 -18.84 -15.45 -4.01
N GLN A 181 -18.87 -14.74 -5.15
CA GLN A 181 -17.75 -14.68 -6.09
C GLN A 181 -16.49 -14.03 -5.48
N VAL A 182 -16.66 -12.99 -4.65
CA VAL A 182 -15.55 -12.34 -3.95
C VAL A 182 -14.93 -13.32 -2.96
N LEU A 183 -15.76 -14.08 -2.22
CA LEU A 183 -15.27 -15.11 -1.31
C LEU A 183 -14.52 -16.23 -2.04
N GLU A 184 -15.03 -16.69 -3.17
CA GLU A 184 -14.36 -17.71 -3.99
C GLU A 184 -13.04 -17.21 -4.57
N GLN A 185 -13.00 -15.95 -5.01
CA GLN A 185 -11.78 -15.31 -5.46
C GLN A 185 -10.74 -15.22 -4.33
N TYR A 186 -11.16 -14.83 -3.12
CA TYR A 186 -10.27 -14.78 -1.95
C TYR A 186 -9.74 -16.17 -1.59
N ARG A 187 -10.55 -17.22 -1.75
CA ARG A 187 -10.07 -18.62 -1.63
C ARG A 187 -9.03 -18.94 -2.71
N HIS A 188 -9.27 -18.54 -3.95
CA HIS A 188 -8.33 -18.76 -5.06
C HIS A 188 -6.98 -18.09 -4.88
N PHE A 189 -6.91 -16.93 -4.21
CA PHE A 189 -5.62 -16.32 -3.86
C PHE A 189 -4.74 -17.22 -2.98
N VAL A 190 -5.34 -18.13 -2.22
CA VAL A 190 -4.62 -19.05 -1.34
C VAL A 190 -4.43 -20.42 -2.00
N THR A 191 -5.43 -20.90 -2.75
CA THR A 191 -5.43 -22.28 -3.27
C THR A 191 -4.77 -22.43 -4.63
N SER A 192 -4.77 -21.39 -5.48
CA SER A 192 -4.22 -21.47 -6.83
C SER A 192 -2.68 -21.46 -6.85
N ASP A 193 -2.08 -22.30 -7.69
CA ASP A 193 -0.61 -22.38 -7.79
C ASP A 193 0.01 -21.09 -8.35
N LYS A 194 -0.72 -20.39 -9.21
CA LYS A 194 -0.31 -19.06 -9.71
C LYS A 194 -0.19 -18.05 -8.57
N SER A 195 -1.20 -17.95 -7.70
CA SER A 195 -1.16 -17.02 -6.56
C SER A 195 -0.13 -17.44 -5.51
N LYS A 196 0.00 -18.75 -5.22
CA LYS A 196 1.07 -19.25 -4.34
C LYS A 196 2.45 -18.88 -4.87
N THR A 197 2.68 -19.03 -6.17
CA THR A 197 3.95 -18.66 -6.81
C THR A 197 4.21 -17.16 -6.69
N ALA A 198 3.21 -16.33 -6.99
CA ALA A 198 3.32 -14.88 -6.87
C ALA A 198 3.60 -14.43 -5.42
N PHE A 199 2.86 -14.93 -4.44
CA PHE A 199 3.06 -14.56 -3.04
C PHE A 199 4.34 -15.14 -2.44
N LYS A 200 4.81 -16.30 -2.90
CA LYS A 200 6.13 -16.82 -2.52
C LYS A 200 7.24 -15.90 -3.02
N ALA A 201 7.24 -15.56 -4.32
CA ALA A 201 8.22 -14.66 -4.90
C ALA A 201 8.18 -13.27 -4.24
N MET A 202 6.99 -12.80 -3.89
CA MET A 202 6.80 -11.56 -3.14
C MET A 202 7.51 -11.63 -1.78
N ILE A 203 7.34 -12.71 -1.01
CA ILE A 203 8.05 -12.88 0.27
C ILE A 203 9.57 -12.89 0.07
N GLU A 204 10.07 -13.53 -1.00
CA GLU A 204 11.50 -13.52 -1.34
C GLU A 204 12.01 -12.10 -1.63
N VAL A 205 11.21 -11.26 -2.31
CA VAL A 205 11.53 -9.83 -2.51
C VAL A 205 11.58 -9.09 -1.18
N LEU A 206 10.64 -9.34 -0.26
CA LEU A 206 10.58 -8.69 1.06
C LEU A 206 11.73 -9.09 2.00
N LEU A 207 12.28 -10.29 1.82
CA LEU A 207 13.38 -10.81 2.63
C LEU A 207 14.72 -10.12 2.33
N ASP A 208 14.87 -9.53 1.15
CA ASP A 208 16.06 -8.78 0.76
C ASP A 208 15.92 -7.31 1.17
N LYS A 209 16.78 -6.89 2.11
CA LYS A 209 16.81 -5.53 2.66
C LYS A 209 17.05 -4.45 1.59
N ASP A 210 17.71 -4.78 0.49
CA ASP A 210 18.04 -3.82 -0.57
C ASP A 210 16.82 -3.49 -1.45
N ASN A 211 15.70 -4.22 -1.27
CA ASN A 211 14.44 -3.96 -1.94
C ASN A 211 13.52 -2.97 -1.20
N SER A 212 13.88 -2.51 -0.01
CA SER A 212 13.07 -1.56 0.77
C SER A 212 13.60 -0.12 0.70
N PRO A 213 12.72 0.91 0.67
CA PRO A 213 11.25 0.84 0.74
C PRO A 213 10.61 0.31 -0.54
N HIS A 214 9.43 -0.29 -0.44
CA HIS A 214 8.73 -0.85 -1.61
C HIS A 214 7.25 -0.45 -1.68
N ILE A 215 6.72 -0.36 -2.90
CA ILE A 215 5.29 -0.20 -3.17
C ILE A 215 4.71 -1.54 -3.61
N GLN A 216 3.64 -1.98 -2.96
CA GLN A 216 2.81 -3.07 -3.45
C GLN A 216 1.51 -2.53 -4.06
N HIS A 217 1.17 -2.94 -5.28
CA HIS A 217 -0.09 -2.52 -5.89
C HIS A 217 -0.70 -3.59 -6.78
N CYS A 218 -1.98 -3.39 -7.06
CA CYS A 218 -2.70 -4.05 -8.14
C CYS A 218 -3.47 -2.97 -8.88
N ARG A 219 -4.59 -3.27 -9.54
CA ARG A 219 -5.41 -2.22 -10.15
C ARG A 219 -6.04 -1.28 -9.11
N GLY A 220 -6.84 -1.83 -8.19
CA GLY A 220 -7.56 -1.05 -7.18
C GLY A 220 -6.85 -0.90 -5.84
N GLY A 221 -5.72 -1.58 -5.64
CA GLY A 221 -4.98 -1.54 -4.39
C GLY A 221 -5.73 -2.11 -3.20
N LYS A 222 -6.64 -3.06 -3.41
CA LYS A 222 -7.54 -3.65 -2.40
C LYS A 222 -7.30 -5.14 -2.15
N ASP A 223 -7.66 -6.00 -3.11
CA ASP A 223 -7.73 -7.46 -2.91
C ASP A 223 -6.34 -8.12 -2.96
N ARG A 224 -5.72 -8.21 -4.14
CA ARG A 224 -4.35 -8.75 -4.32
C ARG A 224 -3.33 -8.06 -3.44
N THR A 225 -3.35 -6.73 -3.42
CA THR A 225 -2.51 -5.89 -2.56
C THR A 225 -2.80 -6.12 -1.08
N GLY A 226 -4.04 -6.41 -0.71
CA GLY A 226 -4.43 -6.73 0.66
C GLY A 226 -3.77 -8.03 1.14
N TYR A 227 -3.77 -9.07 0.31
CA TYR A 227 -3.04 -10.31 0.60
C TYR A 227 -1.52 -10.08 0.68
N GLY A 228 -0.96 -9.34 -0.26
CA GLY A 228 0.46 -8.97 -0.23
C GLY A 228 0.86 -8.26 1.07
N ALA A 229 0.08 -7.25 1.47
CA ALA A 229 0.31 -6.52 2.72
C ALA A 229 0.10 -7.39 3.97
N LEU A 230 -0.90 -8.29 3.97
CA LEU A 230 -1.13 -9.23 5.06
C LEU A 230 0.08 -10.16 5.28
N PHE A 231 0.66 -10.70 4.20
CA PHE A 231 1.85 -11.54 4.32
C PHE A 231 3.07 -10.74 4.78
N GLY A 232 3.23 -9.50 4.30
CA GLY A 232 4.26 -8.58 4.80
C GLY A 232 4.11 -8.32 6.31
N PHE A 233 2.88 -8.21 6.80
CA PHE A 233 2.58 -8.02 8.22
C PHE A 233 2.98 -9.21 9.10
N ILE A 234 2.66 -10.43 8.65
CA ILE A 234 3.04 -11.66 9.34
C ILE A 234 4.56 -11.80 9.36
N HIS A 235 5.23 -11.46 8.26
CA HIS A 235 6.68 -11.53 8.15
C HIS A 235 7.41 -10.47 9.00
N ALA A 236 6.88 -9.25 9.13
CA ALA A 236 7.47 -8.19 9.95
C ALA A 236 7.58 -8.55 11.45
N GLY A 237 6.78 -9.52 11.94
CA GLY A 237 6.95 -10.10 13.27
C GLY A 237 8.13 -11.09 13.41
N GLY A 238 8.69 -11.54 12.28
CA GLY A 238 9.70 -12.60 12.16
C GLY A 238 11.16 -12.13 12.08
N PHE A 239 11.43 -10.83 11.93
CA PHE A 239 12.80 -10.31 12.04
C PHE A 239 13.28 -10.45 13.50
N ARG A 240 13.98 -11.55 13.79
CA ARG A 240 14.99 -11.60 14.85
C ARG A 240 16.14 -10.72 14.36
N GLY A 241 16.60 -9.82 15.24
CA GLY A 241 17.65 -8.85 14.95
C GLY A 241 19.02 -9.47 14.72
#